data_AF-A0A183T032-F1
#
_entry.id   AF-A0A183T032-F1
#
_cell.length_a   1.000
_cell.length_b   1.000
_cell.length_c   1.000
_cell.angle_alpha   90.00
_cell.angle_beta   90.00
_cell.angle_gamma   90.00
#
_symmetry.space_group_name_H-M   'P 1'
#
loop_
_entity.id
_entity.type
_entity.pdbx_description
1 polymer ?
#
loop_
_entity_poly.entity_id
_entity_poly.type
_entity_poly.pdbx_seq_one_letter_code
_entity_poly.pdbx_strand_id
1 'polypeptide(L)'
;MGSEIADLKKKLFNAAVERESLCSKISGLQDELRQANARLNFLQTMVPELQEKVLRREAIIETLMRDRELNAARDIQTRMMRTELMNLKGQIRLLVRCSPDEEPRGCIDILNENSIIIRRPYEELQFNKKRGDQFETIEVYRVFKPGGTQSDVFKDVEDYIVSAVDGKPDIAEWEKELGCSDVSSSNYKRLLLVPCSDPKRSLRMQCSLHSEGG
;
A
#
# COMPACT_ATOMS: atom_id res chain seq x y z
N MET A 1 31.80 68.24 77.07
CA MET A 1 31.64 69.11 75.88
C MET A 1 32.48 68.67 74.67
N GLY A 2 33.82 68.64 74.69
CA GLY A 2 34.61 68.24 73.50
C GLY A 2 34.46 66.77 73.04
N SER A 3 34.42 65.83 73.99
CA SER A 3 34.30 64.38 73.71
C SER A 3 32.92 64.00 73.15
N GLU A 4 31.85 64.56 73.70
CA GLU A 4 30.47 64.27 73.26
C GLU A 4 30.23 64.75 71.82
N ILE A 5 30.82 65.88 71.44
CA ILE A 5 30.75 66.40 70.06
C ILE A 5 31.46 65.46 69.08
N ALA A 6 32.59 64.86 69.47
CA ALA A 6 33.33 63.92 68.62
C ALA A 6 32.54 62.60 68.42
N ASP A 7 31.93 62.06 69.47
CA ASP A 7 31.11 60.85 69.40
C ASP A 7 29.85 61.05 68.55
N LEU A 8 29.20 62.21 68.68
CA LEU A 8 28.05 62.57 67.85
C LEU A 8 28.44 62.69 66.36
N LYS A 9 29.59 63.28 66.05
CA LYS A 9 30.12 63.36 64.68
C LYS A 9 30.40 61.98 64.09
N LYS A 10 30.98 61.06 64.87
CA LYS A 10 31.25 59.68 64.44
C LYS A 10 29.95 58.91 64.16
N LYS A 11 28.94 59.04 65.03
CA LYS A 11 27.62 58.42 64.83
C LYS A 11 26.93 58.97 63.58
N LEU A 12 26.98 60.28 63.36
CA LEU A 12 26.42 60.92 62.17
C LEU A 12 27.10 60.41 60.89
N PHE A 13 28.43 60.28 60.89
CA PHE A 13 29.18 59.74 59.76
C PHE A 13 28.81 58.28 59.47
N ASN A 14 28.77 57.42 60.49
CA ASN A 14 28.38 56.02 60.32
C ASN A 14 26.95 55.89 59.79
N ALA A 15 26.01 56.67 60.33
CA ALA A 15 24.64 56.71 59.86
C ALA A 15 24.53 57.19 58.40
N ALA A 16 25.39 58.13 57.96
CA ALA A 16 25.43 58.58 56.58
C ALA A 16 25.90 57.48 55.61
N VAL A 17 26.93 56.72 56.01
CA VAL A 17 27.45 55.57 55.24
C VAL A 17 26.43 54.43 55.16
N GLU A 18 25.77 54.10 56.27
CA GLU A 18 24.70 53.09 56.29
C GLU A 18 23.52 53.52 55.42
N ARG A 19 23.13 54.80 55.47
CA ARG A 19 22.08 55.34 54.60
C ARG A 19 22.43 55.18 53.13
N GLU A 20 23.66 55.50 52.73
CA GLU A 20 24.12 55.37 51.34
C GLU A 20 24.12 53.90 50.87
N SER A 21 24.60 52.99 51.73
CA SER A 21 24.55 51.54 51.48
C SER A 21 23.11 51.02 51.32
N LEU A 22 22.20 51.45 52.19
CA LEU A 22 20.79 51.10 52.10
C LEU A 22 20.13 51.68 50.85
N CYS A 23 20.44 52.92 50.47
CA CYS A 23 19.94 53.53 49.23
C CYS A 23 20.38 52.74 48.00
N SER A 24 21.65 52.32 47.94
CA SER A 24 22.16 51.46 46.86
C SER A 24 21.42 50.12 46.79
N LYS A 25 21.23 49.48 47.95
CA LYS A 25 20.50 48.21 48.04
C LYS A 25 19.03 48.34 47.63
N ILE A 26 18.37 49.42 48.01
CA ILE A 26 16.99 49.71 47.61
C ILE A 26 16.89 49.87 46.09
N SER A 27 17.83 50.61 45.47
CA SER A 27 17.87 50.76 44.01
C SER A 27 18.05 49.41 43.31
N GLY A 28 18.97 48.57 43.79
CA GLY A 28 19.19 47.24 43.21
C GLY A 28 17.94 46.36 43.29
N LEU A 29 17.27 46.33 44.46
CA LEU A 29 16.03 45.57 44.63
C LEU A 29 14.88 46.10 43.76
N GLN A 30 14.83 47.41 43.50
CA GLN A 30 13.83 48.00 42.60
C GLN A 30 14.05 47.56 41.15
N ASP A 31 15.30 47.50 40.69
CA ASP A 31 15.62 47.02 39.35
C ASP A 31 15.34 45.52 39.19
N GLU A 32 15.69 44.71 40.19
CA GLU A 32 15.34 43.28 40.23
C GLU A 32 13.84 43.05 40.18
N LEU A 33 13.07 43.82 40.97
CA LEU A 33 11.61 43.76 40.97
C LEU A 33 11.03 44.14 39.60
N ARG A 34 11.59 45.18 38.96
CA ARG A 34 11.18 45.60 37.62
C ARG A 34 11.46 44.52 36.58
N GLN A 35 12.62 43.88 36.64
CA GLN A 35 12.99 42.80 35.73
C GLN A 35 12.12 41.56 35.95
N ALA A 36 11.87 41.18 37.22
CA ALA A 36 11.00 40.07 37.57
C ALA A 36 9.56 40.30 37.06
N ASN A 37 9.02 41.51 37.23
CA ASN A 37 7.70 41.88 36.71
C ASN A 37 7.63 41.80 35.19
N ALA A 38 8.68 42.23 34.47
CA ALA A 38 8.72 42.11 33.01
C ALA A 38 8.70 40.65 32.55
N ARG A 39 9.44 39.77 33.23
CA ARG A 39 9.43 38.32 32.95
C ARG A 39 8.08 37.70 33.25
N LEU A 40 7.46 38.09 34.36
CA LEU A 40 6.14 37.59 34.76
C LEU A 40 5.09 37.97 33.71
N ASN A 41 5.08 39.22 33.25
CA ASN A 41 4.17 39.67 32.19
C ASN A 41 4.37 38.89 30.89
N PHE A 42 5.62 38.65 30.48
CA PHE A 42 5.92 37.85 29.30
C PHE A 42 5.38 36.41 29.44
N LEU A 43 5.62 35.77 30.58
CA LEU A 43 5.13 34.41 30.84
C LEU A 43 3.60 34.36 30.90
N GLN A 44 2.95 35.38 31.47
CA GLN A 44 1.50 35.48 31.49
C GLN A 44 0.89 35.55 30.08
N THR A 45 1.62 36.09 29.09
CA THR A 45 1.18 36.07 27.68
C THR A 45 1.50 34.74 27.01
N MET A 46 2.69 34.18 27.22
CA MET A 46 3.13 32.98 26.50
C MET A 46 2.44 31.69 26.96
N VAL A 47 2.15 31.55 28.26
CA VAL A 47 1.52 30.35 28.82
C VAL A 47 0.16 30.05 28.17
N PRO A 48 -0.80 31.00 28.10
CA PRO A 48 -2.10 30.71 27.49
C PRO A 48 -1.99 30.41 25.98
N GLU A 49 -1.09 31.08 25.25
CA GLU A 49 -0.86 30.79 23.83
C GLU A 49 -0.35 29.36 23.61
N LEU A 50 0.57 28.89 24.46
CA LEU A 50 1.08 27.53 24.39
C LEU A 50 0.03 26.50 24.81
N GLN A 51 -0.75 26.79 25.86
CA GLN A 51 -1.86 25.94 26.28
C GLN A 51 -2.89 25.77 25.16
N GLU A 52 -3.26 26.86 24.48
CA GLU A 52 -4.19 26.80 23.36
C GLU A 52 -3.61 25.97 22.19
N LYS A 53 -2.33 26.14 21.87
CA LYS A 53 -1.66 25.31 20.84
C LYS A 53 -1.65 23.83 21.19
N VAL A 54 -1.47 23.48 22.46
CA VAL A 54 -1.53 22.08 22.92
C VAL A 54 -2.94 21.53 22.76
N LEU A 55 -3.96 22.22 23.26
CA LEU A 55 -5.36 21.78 23.14
C LEU A 55 -5.80 21.61 21.69
N ARG A 56 -5.42 22.54 20.80
CA ARG A 56 -5.69 22.43 19.36
C ARG A 56 -5.03 21.19 18.76
N ARG A 57 -3.78 20.89 19.14
CA ARG A 57 -3.06 19.70 18.64
C ARG A 57 -3.67 18.41 19.18
N GLU A 58 -4.08 18.37 20.44
CA GLU A 58 -4.76 17.23 21.05
C GLU A 58 -6.07 16.90 20.31
N ALA A 59 -6.89 17.91 20.00
CA ALA A 59 -8.13 17.73 19.25
C ALA A 59 -7.89 17.18 17.82
N ILE A 60 -6.84 17.65 17.16
CA ILE A 60 -6.44 17.14 15.83
C ILE A 60 -5.98 15.68 15.93
N ILE A 61 -5.14 15.35 16.91
CA ILE A 61 -4.67 13.98 17.13
C ILE A 61 -5.84 13.04 17.38
N GLU A 62 -6.78 13.43 18.24
CA GLU A 62 -7.97 12.63 18.53
C GLU A 62 -8.80 12.35 17.28
N THR A 63 -8.99 13.37 16.44
CA THR A 63 -9.72 13.23 15.16
C THR A 63 -9.00 12.27 14.22
N LEU A 64 -7.68 12.43 14.06
CA LEU A 64 -6.86 11.56 13.21
C LEU A 64 -6.84 10.10 13.69
N MET A 65 -6.87 9.87 15.01
CA MET A 65 -6.95 8.52 15.56
C MET A 65 -8.30 7.87 15.22
N ARG A 66 -9.42 8.58 15.41
CA ARG A 66 -10.75 8.06 15.04
C ARG A 66 -10.84 7.76 13.55
N ASP A 67 -10.33 8.65 12.70
CA ASP A 67 -10.32 8.42 11.25
C ASP A 67 -9.48 7.21 10.87
N ARG A 68 -8.33 7.02 11.53
CA ARG A 68 -7.47 5.85 11.31
C ARG A 68 -8.18 4.55 11.68
N GLU A 69 -8.91 4.51 12.79
CA GLU A 69 -9.67 3.34 13.21
C GLU A 69 -10.79 3.00 12.23
N LEU A 70 -11.57 4.01 11.80
CA LEU A 70 -12.63 3.84 10.81
C LEU A 70 -12.08 3.35 9.46
N ASN A 71 -10.95 3.91 9.03
CA ASN A 71 -10.32 3.51 7.77
C ASN A 71 -9.74 2.09 7.88
N ALA A 72 -9.12 1.72 8.99
CA ALA A 72 -8.63 0.36 9.21
C ALA A 72 -9.77 -0.67 9.17
N ALA A 73 -10.92 -0.38 9.79
CA ALA A 73 -12.09 -1.25 9.75
C ALA A 73 -12.66 -1.38 8.33
N ARG A 74 -12.74 -0.27 7.58
CA ARG A 74 -13.16 -0.27 6.17
C ARG A 74 -12.21 -1.06 5.27
N ASP A 75 -10.91 -0.93 5.48
CA ASP A 75 -9.90 -1.65 4.71
C ASP A 75 -10.01 -3.16 4.95
N ILE A 76 -10.18 -3.59 6.20
CA ILE A 76 -10.42 -5.00 6.54
C ILE A 76 -11.70 -5.51 5.88
N GLN A 77 -12.81 -4.78 6.00
CA GLN A 77 -14.08 -5.18 5.38
C GLN A 77 -13.97 -5.29 3.86
N THR A 78 -13.27 -4.33 3.23
CA THR A 78 -13.05 -4.33 1.78
C THR A 78 -12.23 -5.54 1.34
N ARG A 79 -11.18 -5.91 2.10
CA ARG A 79 -10.39 -7.12 1.86
C ARG A 79 -11.19 -8.40 2.01
N MET A 80 -12.07 -8.46 3.02
CA MET A 80 -12.96 -9.61 3.23
C MET A 80 -13.94 -9.78 2.07
N MET A 81 -14.64 -8.71 1.68
CA MET A 81 -15.58 -8.76 0.55
C MET A 81 -14.88 -9.12 -0.77
N ARG A 82 -13.69 -8.58 -1.03
CA ARG A 82 -12.89 -8.96 -2.22
C ARG A 82 -12.52 -10.44 -2.21
N THR A 83 -12.11 -10.95 -1.04
CA THR A 83 -11.81 -12.37 -0.86
C THR A 83 -13.01 -13.25 -1.18
N GLU A 84 -14.19 -12.90 -0.66
CA GLU A 84 -15.43 -13.64 -0.94
C GLU A 84 -15.79 -13.59 -2.42
N LEU A 85 -15.69 -12.42 -3.06
CA LEU A 85 -15.92 -12.27 -4.50
C LEU A 85 -14.96 -13.14 -5.33
N MET A 86 -13.70 -13.24 -4.92
CA MET A 86 -12.74 -14.13 -5.58
C MET A 86 -13.12 -15.60 -5.45
N ASN A 87 -13.48 -16.03 -4.24
CA ASN A 87 -13.89 -17.41 -3.98
C ASN A 87 -15.14 -17.78 -4.78
N LEU A 88 -16.11 -16.86 -4.89
CA LEU A 88 -17.32 -17.06 -5.69
C LEU A 88 -17.04 -17.14 -7.20
N LYS A 89 -16.09 -16.36 -7.72
CA LYS A 89 -15.67 -16.41 -9.14
C LYS A 89 -14.81 -17.65 -9.47
N GLY A 90 -14.38 -18.41 -8.46
CA GLY A 90 -13.45 -19.53 -8.60
C GLY A 90 -11.99 -19.11 -8.44
N GLN A 91 -11.21 -19.99 -7.80
CA GLN A 91 -9.81 -19.75 -7.48
C GLN A 91 -8.92 -19.79 -8.74
N ILE A 92 -9.15 -20.78 -9.62
CA ILE A 92 -8.44 -20.91 -10.89
C ILE A 92 -9.34 -20.37 -12.01
N ARG A 93 -8.88 -19.36 -12.73
CA ARG A 93 -9.58 -18.80 -13.89
C ARG A 93 -8.75 -18.97 -15.15
N LEU A 94 -9.36 -19.61 -16.15
CA LEU A 94 -8.75 -19.75 -17.48
C LEU A 94 -9.22 -18.59 -18.37
N LEU A 95 -8.29 -17.74 -18.77
CA LEU A 95 -8.51 -16.65 -19.72
C LEU A 95 -7.93 -17.04 -21.08
N VAL A 96 -8.73 -16.97 -22.13
CA VAL A 96 -8.26 -17.23 -23.51
C VAL A 96 -8.26 -15.94 -24.29
N ARG A 97 -7.14 -15.63 -24.95
CA ARG A 97 -7.06 -14.48 -25.86
C ARG A 97 -6.81 -14.94 -27.29
N CYS A 98 -7.76 -14.63 -28.16
CA CYS A 98 -7.63 -14.89 -29.59
C CYS A 98 -6.91 -13.70 -30.24
N SER A 99 -5.74 -13.97 -30.84
CA SER A 99 -5.04 -12.97 -31.63
C SER A 99 -5.71 -12.83 -33.01
N PRO A 100 -5.71 -11.64 -33.62
CA PRO A 100 -6.13 -11.51 -35.01
C PRO A 100 -5.20 -12.35 -35.89
N ASP A 101 -5.79 -13.24 -36.67
CA ASP A 101 -5.06 -14.09 -37.61
C ASP A 101 -4.74 -13.28 -38.88
N GLU A 102 -3.51 -13.40 -39.40
CA GLU A 102 -3.15 -12.83 -40.71
C GLU A 102 -3.62 -13.72 -41.87
N GLU A 103 -3.93 -15.00 -41.59
CA GLU A 103 -4.46 -15.96 -42.57
C GLU A 103 -5.82 -16.54 -42.14
N PRO A 104 -6.81 -16.65 -43.05
CA PRO A 104 -8.18 -17.06 -42.72
C PRO A 104 -8.35 -18.57 -42.46
N ARG A 105 -7.28 -19.31 -42.18
CA ARG A 105 -7.33 -20.75 -41.85
C ARG A 105 -7.50 -21.00 -40.35
N GLY A 106 -8.05 -20.02 -39.63
CA GLY A 106 -8.31 -20.09 -38.20
C GLY A 106 -9.10 -21.34 -37.85
N CYS A 107 -8.51 -22.19 -37.01
CA CYS A 107 -9.12 -23.41 -36.50
C CYS A 107 -9.93 -23.15 -35.23
N ILE A 108 -10.20 -21.89 -34.88
CA ILE A 108 -10.84 -21.51 -33.62
C ILE A 108 -12.03 -20.59 -33.91
N ASP A 109 -13.22 -21.01 -33.52
CA ASP A 109 -14.41 -20.16 -33.52
C ASP A 109 -14.76 -19.72 -32.10
N ILE A 110 -15.09 -18.45 -31.93
CA ILE A 110 -15.58 -17.91 -30.66
C ILE A 110 -17.11 -17.99 -30.68
N LEU A 111 -17.68 -18.86 -29.84
CA LEU A 111 -19.13 -18.99 -29.71
C LEU A 111 -19.73 -17.86 -28.89
N ASN A 112 -19.15 -17.61 -27.71
CA ASN A 112 -19.59 -16.59 -26.77
C ASN A 112 -18.41 -16.10 -25.92
N GLU A 113 -18.70 -15.35 -24.84
CA GLU A 113 -17.66 -14.77 -23.97
C GLU A 113 -16.93 -15.81 -23.11
N ASN A 114 -17.43 -17.04 -23.01
CA ASN A 114 -16.98 -18.08 -22.09
C ASN A 114 -16.71 -19.42 -22.80
N SER A 115 -16.87 -19.50 -24.12
CA SER A 115 -16.61 -20.72 -24.86
C SER A 115 -16.06 -20.50 -26.26
N ILE A 116 -15.16 -21.40 -26.63
CA ILE A 116 -14.57 -21.50 -27.96
C ILE A 116 -14.77 -22.90 -28.51
N ILE A 117 -14.80 -23.00 -29.83
CA ILE A 117 -14.69 -24.26 -30.55
C ILE A 117 -13.34 -24.32 -31.22
N ILE A 118 -12.64 -25.44 -31.04
CA ILE A 118 -11.46 -25.77 -31.83
C ILE A 118 -11.87 -26.80 -32.89
N ARG A 119 -11.70 -26.41 -34.16
CA ARG A 119 -11.80 -27.29 -35.33
C ARG A 119 -10.45 -27.95 -35.56
N ARG A 120 -10.42 -29.24 -35.90
CA ARG A 120 -9.15 -29.86 -36.30
C ARG A 120 -8.70 -29.35 -37.67
N PRO A 121 -7.41 -29.03 -37.86
CA PRO A 121 -6.90 -28.63 -39.16
C PRO A 121 -7.09 -29.77 -40.17
N TYR A 122 -7.46 -29.38 -41.39
CA TYR A 122 -7.89 -30.28 -42.47
C TYR A 122 -6.83 -31.33 -42.88
N GLU A 123 -5.56 -31.13 -42.50
CA GLU A 123 -4.43 -31.98 -42.84
C GLU A 123 -4.44 -33.33 -42.08
N GLU A 124 -5.08 -33.41 -40.90
CA GLU A 124 -5.23 -34.67 -40.14
C GLU A 124 -6.45 -35.50 -40.55
N LEU A 125 -7.39 -34.92 -41.31
CA LEU A 125 -8.62 -35.58 -41.76
C LEU A 125 -8.41 -36.58 -42.90
N GLN A 126 -7.28 -36.50 -43.62
CA GLN A 126 -7.02 -37.41 -44.75
C GLN A 126 -6.74 -38.86 -44.34
N PHE A 127 -6.31 -39.10 -43.10
CA PHE A 127 -5.94 -40.45 -42.65
C PHE A 127 -7.07 -41.23 -41.94
N ASN A 128 -8.19 -40.60 -41.59
CA ASN A 128 -9.27 -41.24 -40.83
C ASN A 128 -10.67 -40.92 -41.38
N LYS A 129 -11.07 -41.58 -42.47
CA LYS A 129 -12.40 -41.47 -43.13
C LYS A 129 -13.63 -41.87 -42.28
N LYS A 130 -13.50 -42.09 -40.97
CA LYS A 130 -14.59 -42.63 -40.12
C LYS A 130 -14.95 -41.80 -38.87
N ARG A 131 -14.28 -40.68 -38.61
CA ARG A 131 -14.68 -39.80 -37.49
C ARG A 131 -15.29 -38.53 -38.06
N GLY A 132 -16.62 -38.45 -38.05
CA GLY A 132 -17.34 -37.23 -38.40
C GLY A 132 -16.88 -36.06 -37.55
N ASP A 133 -17.01 -34.85 -38.11
CA ASP A 133 -16.76 -33.54 -37.50
C ASP A 133 -16.64 -33.56 -35.96
N GLN A 134 -15.42 -33.80 -35.47
CA GLN A 134 -15.10 -33.70 -34.05
C GLN A 134 -14.69 -32.27 -33.78
N PHE A 135 -15.69 -31.45 -33.40
CA PHE A 135 -15.48 -30.15 -32.81
C PHE A 135 -15.28 -30.31 -31.31
N GLU A 136 -14.24 -29.70 -30.75
CA GLU A 136 -14.01 -29.66 -29.31
C GLU A 136 -14.43 -28.29 -28.78
N THR A 137 -15.49 -28.26 -27.96
CA THR A 137 -15.92 -27.05 -27.27
C THR A 137 -15.18 -26.95 -25.94
N ILE A 138 -14.55 -25.81 -25.69
CA ILE A 138 -13.83 -25.54 -24.46
C ILE A 138 -14.55 -24.41 -23.74
N GLU A 139 -15.00 -24.68 -22.52
CA GLU A 139 -15.56 -23.69 -21.61
C GLU A 139 -14.48 -23.10 -20.72
N VAL A 140 -14.46 -21.77 -20.62
CA VAL A 140 -13.43 -21.00 -19.94
C VAL A 140 -14.06 -19.84 -19.16
N TYR A 141 -13.28 -19.21 -18.28
CA TYR A 141 -13.77 -18.07 -17.51
C TYR A 141 -14.05 -16.86 -18.40
N ARG A 142 -13.16 -16.57 -19.36
CA ARG A 142 -13.40 -15.52 -20.36
C ARG A 142 -12.57 -15.70 -21.62
N VAL A 143 -13.16 -15.33 -22.75
CA VAL A 143 -12.59 -15.33 -24.09
C VAL A 143 -12.51 -13.88 -24.60
N PHE A 144 -11.31 -13.43 -24.93
CA PHE A 144 -11.06 -12.12 -25.54
C PHE A 144 -11.00 -12.25 -27.06
N LYS A 145 -11.90 -11.54 -27.73
CA LYS A 145 -12.00 -11.51 -29.19
C LYS A 145 -10.80 -10.81 -29.84
N PRO A 146 -10.49 -11.12 -31.11
CA PRO A 146 -9.55 -10.34 -31.91
C PRO A 146 -9.96 -8.87 -31.92
N GLY A 147 -9.02 -7.97 -31.59
CA GLY A 147 -9.29 -6.54 -31.41
C GLY A 147 -9.56 -6.10 -29.97
N GLY A 148 -9.66 -7.03 -29.01
CA GLY A 148 -9.72 -6.71 -27.58
C GLY A 148 -8.47 -5.96 -27.10
N THR A 149 -8.67 -4.95 -26.26
CA THR A 149 -7.57 -4.12 -25.76
C THR A 149 -6.83 -4.79 -24.60
N GLN A 150 -5.61 -4.34 -24.32
CA GLN A 150 -4.92 -4.79 -23.10
C GLN A 150 -5.68 -4.39 -21.83
N SER A 151 -6.33 -3.22 -21.84
CA SER A 151 -7.12 -2.76 -20.70
C SER A 151 -8.25 -3.73 -20.35
N ASP A 152 -8.87 -4.34 -21.36
CA ASP A 152 -9.95 -5.31 -21.13
C ASP A 152 -9.44 -6.57 -20.44
N VAL A 153 -8.25 -7.04 -20.80
CA VAL A 153 -7.58 -8.17 -20.12
C VAL A 153 -7.21 -7.79 -18.69
N PHE A 154 -6.66 -6.59 -18.48
CA PHE A 154 -6.23 -6.14 -17.16
C PHE A 154 -7.38 -6.01 -16.16
N LYS A 155 -8.59 -5.60 -16.60
CA LYS A 155 -9.77 -5.52 -15.72
C LYS A 155 -10.12 -6.86 -15.07
N ASP A 156 -9.90 -7.98 -15.75
CA ASP A 156 -10.24 -9.30 -15.21
C ASP A 156 -9.15 -9.90 -14.32
N VAL A 157 -7.93 -9.36 -14.43
CA VAL A 157 -6.76 -9.79 -13.64
C VAL A 157 -6.50 -8.83 -12.46
N GLU A 158 -7.08 -7.63 -12.47
CA GLU A 158 -6.91 -6.59 -11.44
C GLU A 158 -7.16 -7.14 -10.03
N ASP A 159 -8.24 -7.89 -9.85
CA ASP A 159 -8.57 -8.54 -8.59
C ASP A 159 -7.36 -9.37 -8.07
N TYR A 160 -6.74 -10.19 -8.92
CA TYR A 160 -5.59 -11.04 -8.56
C TYR A 160 -4.35 -10.24 -8.16
N ILE A 161 -4.10 -9.13 -8.88
CA ILE A 161 -2.98 -8.24 -8.57
C ILE A 161 -3.18 -7.62 -7.19
N VAL A 162 -4.38 -7.13 -6.90
CA VAL A 162 -4.72 -6.54 -5.59
C VAL A 162 -4.61 -7.59 -4.48
N SER A 163 -5.10 -8.80 -4.70
CA SER A 163 -4.99 -9.91 -3.74
C SER A 163 -3.53 -10.28 -3.43
N ALA A 164 -2.68 -10.33 -4.45
CA ALA A 164 -1.25 -10.59 -4.29
C ALA A 164 -0.55 -9.48 -3.48
N VAL A 165 -0.93 -8.22 -3.69
CA VAL A 165 -0.39 -7.07 -2.93
C VAL A 165 -0.90 -7.05 -1.49
N ASP A 166 -2.16 -7.46 -1.26
CA ASP A 166 -2.76 -7.55 0.09
C ASP A 166 -2.17 -8.70 0.94
N GLY A 167 -1.20 -9.45 0.42
CA GLY A 167 -0.43 -10.42 1.19
C GLY A 167 -1.15 -11.75 1.39
N LYS A 168 -2.16 -12.08 0.57
CA LYS A 168 -2.58 -13.47 0.42
C LYS A 168 -1.48 -14.22 -0.35
N PRO A 169 -0.75 -15.15 0.29
CA PRO A 169 0.23 -15.93 -0.42
C PRO A 169 -0.52 -17.05 -1.14
N ASP A 170 -1.12 -16.75 -2.29
CA ASP A 170 -1.76 -17.72 -3.20
C ASP A 170 -0.75 -18.72 -3.83
N ILE A 171 0.43 -18.87 -3.23
CA ILE A 171 1.49 -19.78 -3.70
C ILE A 171 2.00 -20.67 -2.57
N ALA A 172 2.00 -20.22 -1.31
CA ALA A 172 2.58 -20.98 -0.19
C ALA A 172 1.61 -22.01 0.43
N GLU A 173 0.30 -21.74 0.39
CA GLU A 173 -0.72 -22.66 0.93
C GLU A 173 -1.11 -23.74 -0.10
N TRP A 174 -0.97 -23.42 -1.39
CA TRP A 174 -1.24 -24.32 -2.52
C TRP A 174 -0.25 -25.48 -2.62
N GLU A 175 1.02 -25.28 -2.25
CA GLU A 175 2.02 -26.37 -2.19
C GLU A 175 1.73 -27.36 -1.05
N LYS A 176 0.98 -26.94 -0.01
CA LYS A 176 0.58 -27.79 1.12
C LYS A 176 -0.71 -28.56 0.86
N GLU A 177 -1.71 -27.96 0.21
CA GLU A 177 -2.97 -28.65 -0.10
C GLU A 177 -2.85 -29.64 -1.26
N LEU A 178 -1.91 -29.45 -2.18
CA LEU A 178 -1.70 -30.36 -3.32
C LEU A 178 -0.87 -31.61 -3.01
N GLY A 179 -0.39 -31.81 -1.76
CA GLY A 179 0.24 -33.06 -1.34
C GLY A 179 1.33 -33.58 -2.31
N CYS A 180 2.07 -32.69 -2.96
CA CYS A 180 3.06 -33.07 -3.98
C CYS A 180 4.43 -33.28 -3.34
N SER A 181 4.53 -34.28 -2.47
CA SER A 181 5.75 -35.08 -2.35
C SER A 181 5.71 -36.10 -3.48
N ASP A 182 6.60 -35.95 -4.44
CA ASP A 182 6.83 -36.83 -5.60
C ASP A 182 5.72 -36.87 -6.66
N VAL A 183 5.79 -35.95 -7.62
CA VAL A 183 5.22 -36.17 -8.96
C VAL A 183 6.34 -36.12 -9.99
N SER A 184 7.17 -37.17 -9.97
CA SER A 184 7.57 -37.75 -11.25
C SER A 184 6.29 -38.34 -11.85
N SER A 185 5.96 -37.98 -13.09
CA SER A 185 4.81 -38.51 -13.85
C SER A 185 3.43 -37.96 -13.50
N SER A 186 3.10 -36.74 -13.93
CA SER A 186 1.81 -36.47 -14.60
C SER A 186 1.77 -35.09 -15.27
N ASN A 187 1.07 -35.05 -16.39
CA ASN A 187 1.06 -34.05 -17.46
C ASN A 187 0.54 -32.62 -17.14
N TYR A 188 0.90 -32.03 -15.99
CA TYR A 188 0.55 -30.63 -15.72
C TYR A 188 1.68 -29.68 -16.14
N LYS A 189 1.51 -29.08 -17.32
CA LYS A 189 2.38 -28.00 -17.81
C LYS A 189 2.11 -26.73 -16.98
N ARG A 190 3.05 -26.39 -16.09
CA ARG A 190 3.13 -25.07 -15.42
C ARG A 190 3.33 -23.98 -16.49
N LEU A 191 2.40 -23.03 -16.59
CA LEU A 191 2.61 -21.77 -17.31
C LEU A 191 3.42 -20.82 -16.41
N LEU A 192 4.74 -20.90 -16.52
CA LEU A 192 5.65 -19.91 -15.98
C LEU A 192 5.76 -18.75 -16.98
N LEU A 193 5.29 -17.57 -16.59
CA LEU A 193 5.60 -16.32 -17.30
C LEU A 193 7.09 -15.99 -17.06
N VAL A 194 7.95 -16.35 -18.02
CA VAL A 194 9.35 -15.92 -18.00
C VAL A 194 9.43 -14.52 -18.62
N PRO A 195 9.92 -13.50 -17.91
CA PRO A 195 10.13 -12.17 -18.49
C PRO A 195 11.26 -12.24 -19.53
N CYS A 196 10.96 -11.85 -20.78
CA CYS A 196 11.95 -11.79 -21.85
C CYS A 196 12.69 -10.45 -21.77
N SER A 197 14.02 -10.49 -21.61
CA SER A 197 14.90 -9.34 -21.35
C SER A 197 15.14 -8.41 -22.56
N ASP A 198 14.33 -8.49 -23.61
CA ASP A 198 14.62 -7.88 -24.91
C ASP A 198 13.49 -6.93 -25.37
N PRO A 199 13.67 -5.59 -25.35
CA PRO A 199 12.58 -4.62 -25.48
C PRO A 199 12.02 -4.45 -26.90
N LYS A 200 12.48 -5.25 -27.88
CA LYS A 200 12.04 -5.16 -29.28
C LYS A 200 11.34 -6.42 -29.82
N ARG A 201 11.08 -7.44 -28.99
CA ARG A 201 10.27 -8.59 -29.39
C ARG A 201 9.00 -8.64 -28.54
N SER A 202 7.85 -8.45 -29.20
CA SER A 202 6.52 -8.70 -28.63
C SER A 202 6.49 -10.09 -28.00
N LEU A 203 5.97 -10.19 -26.77
CA LEU A 203 5.79 -11.40 -25.97
C LEU A 203 5.34 -12.58 -26.85
N ARG A 204 6.29 -13.44 -27.25
CA ARG A 204 5.99 -14.72 -27.89
C ARG A 204 5.90 -15.77 -26.79
N MET A 205 4.70 -16.27 -26.53
CA MET A 205 4.53 -17.54 -25.83
C MET A 205 5.08 -18.65 -26.75
N GLN A 206 6.25 -19.21 -26.42
CA GLN A 206 6.71 -20.44 -27.03
C GLN A 206 6.17 -21.63 -26.24
N CYS A 207 5.20 -22.33 -26.83
CA CYS A 207 4.86 -23.69 -26.42
C CYS A 207 5.78 -24.66 -27.17
N SER A 208 6.87 -25.10 -26.54
CA SER A 208 7.67 -26.21 -27.05
C SER A 208 6.95 -27.53 -26.71
N LEU A 209 6.47 -28.22 -27.74
CA LEU A 209 6.13 -29.64 -27.67
C LEU A 209 7.41 -30.42 -27.93
N HIS A 210 7.96 -31.11 -26.93
CA HIS A 210 8.87 -32.22 -27.16
C HIS A 210 8.06 -33.50 -27.03
N SER A 211 7.86 -34.17 -28.15
CA SER A 211 7.48 -35.58 -28.17
C SER A 211 8.77 -36.39 -28.00
N GLU A 212 8.99 -36.95 -26.82
CA GLU A 212 9.94 -38.04 -26.71
C GLU A 212 9.23 -39.32 -27.18
N GLY A 213 9.63 -39.79 -28.35
CA GLY A 213 9.43 -41.18 -28.75
C GLY A 213 10.61 -42.00 -28.25
N GLY A 214 10.32 -43.15 -27.63
CA GLY A 214 11.30 -44.11 -27.16
C GLY A 214 11.01 -44.57 -25.75
#